data_AF-A0A1C4YM58-F1
#
_entry.id   AF-A0A1C4YM58-F1
#
_cell.length_a   1.000
_cell.length_b   1.000
_cell.length_c   1.000
_cell.angle_alpha   90.00
_cell.angle_beta   90.00
_cell.angle_gamma   90.00
#
_symmetry.space_group_name_H-M   'P 1'
#
loop_
_entity.id
_entity.type
_entity.pdbx_description
1 polymer ?
#
loop_
_entity_poly.entity_id
_entity_poly.type
_entity_poly.pdbx_seq_one_letter_code
_entity_poly.pdbx_strand_id
1 'polypeptide(L)'
;MSASRWIIHLPTTLTRLADATALAGALRVSLQHVAAIDFGETTLSEEDRQFVRTRVWCDARLPGAARCALPTDHDGPCRPATADPAGGG
;
A
#
# COMPACT_ATOMS: atom_id res chain seq x y z
N MET A 1 -27.22 -2.81 -3.90
CA MET A 1 -26.27 -2.94 -5.03
C MET A 1 -24.94 -2.39 -4.56
N SER A 2 -23.85 -3.16 -4.56
CA SER A 2 -22.53 -2.57 -4.27
C SER A 2 -22.12 -1.71 -5.46
N ALA A 3 -21.66 -0.48 -5.23
CA ALA A 3 -21.13 0.35 -6.30
C ALA A 3 -19.91 -0.33 -6.95
N SER A 4 -19.82 -0.27 -8.28
CA SER A 4 -18.63 -0.71 -9.01
C SER A 4 -17.41 0.12 -8.59
N ARG A 5 -16.28 -0.54 -8.37
CA ARG A 5 -14.97 0.09 -8.13
C ARG A 5 -14.03 -0.26 -9.26
N TRP A 6 -13.24 0.70 -9.70
CA TRP A 6 -12.31 0.56 -10.82
C TRP A 6 -10.86 0.52 -10.30
N ILE A 7 -9.98 -0.18 -11.01
CA ILE A 7 -8.56 -0.34 -10.67
C ILE A 7 -7.70 0.25 -11.79
N ILE A 8 -6.65 0.98 -11.43
CA ILE A 8 -5.66 1.50 -12.36
C ILE A 8 -4.47 0.54 -12.35
N HIS A 9 -4.10 0.03 -13.52
CA HIS A 9 -2.87 -0.73 -13.73
C HIS A 9 -1.81 0.20 -14.31
N LEU A 10 -0.70 0.36 -13.60
CA LEU A 10 0.45 1.17 -14.02
C LEU A 10 1.66 0.27 -14.23
N PRO A 11 1.97 -0.13 -15.49
CA PRO A 11 3.19 -0.86 -15.79
C PRO A 11 4.43 -0.05 -15.43
N THR A 12 5.49 -0.74 -15.03
CA THR A 12 6.79 -0.11 -14.70
C THR A 12 7.91 -0.88 -15.41
N THR A 13 9.06 -0.25 -15.62
CA THR A 13 10.25 -0.92 -16.17
C THR A 13 11.07 -1.65 -15.10
N LEU A 14 10.57 -1.74 -13.86
CA LEU A 14 11.30 -2.29 -12.73
C LEU A 14 11.24 -3.82 -12.79
N THR A 15 12.41 -4.46 -12.72
CA THR A 15 12.56 -5.92 -12.83
C THR A 15 12.70 -6.61 -11.48
N ARG A 16 12.73 -5.86 -10.38
CA ARG A 16 12.84 -6.39 -9.01
C ARG A 16 11.64 -5.98 -8.17
N LEU A 17 11.06 -6.96 -7.47
CA LEU A 17 9.94 -6.73 -6.56
C LEU A 17 10.27 -5.65 -5.50
N ALA A 18 11.47 -5.67 -4.95
CA ALA A 18 11.90 -4.69 -3.95
C ALA A 18 11.85 -3.24 -4.49
N ASP A 19 12.22 -3.02 -5.75
CA ASP A 19 12.18 -1.68 -6.36
C ASP A 19 10.74 -1.24 -6.62
N ALA A 20 9.89 -2.16 -7.09
CA ALA A 20 8.47 -1.89 -7.28
C ALA A 20 7.76 -1.58 -5.96
N THR A 21 8.12 -2.29 -4.88
CA THR A 21 7.64 -2.01 -3.52
C THR A 21 8.10 -0.63 -3.04
N ALA A 22 9.36 -0.25 -3.29
CA ALA A 22 9.88 1.08 -2.96
C ALA A 22 9.13 2.19 -3.72
N LEU A 23 8.85 1.98 -5.01
CA LEU A 23 8.04 2.90 -5.81
C LEU A 23 6.61 3.02 -5.27
N ALA A 24 5.97 1.92 -4.87
CA ALA A 24 4.64 1.95 -4.24
C ALA A 24 4.66 2.78 -2.93
N GLY A 25 5.74 2.67 -2.14
CA GLY A 25 5.97 3.52 -0.97
C GLY A 25 6.07 5.01 -1.34
N ALA A 26 6.88 5.36 -2.34
CA ALA A 26 7.01 6.72 -2.81
C ALA A 26 5.68 7.29 -3.33
N LEU A 27 4.93 6.52 -4.13
CA LEU A 27 3.60 6.90 -4.60
C LEU A 27 2.63 7.16 -3.46
N ARG A 28 2.62 6.31 -2.43
CA ARG A 28 1.79 6.52 -1.23
C ARG A 28 2.12 7.85 -0.57
N VAL A 29 3.40 8.17 -0.36
CA VAL A 29 3.82 9.43 0.26
C VAL A 29 3.42 10.63 -0.60
N SER A 30 3.66 10.57 -1.91
CA SER A 30 3.35 11.67 -2.83
C SER A 30 1.84 11.90 -3.01
N LEU A 31 1.03 10.84 -3.01
CA LEU A 31 -0.40 10.89 -3.35
C LEU A 31 -1.32 10.63 -2.15
N GLN A 32 -0.81 10.62 -0.91
CA GLN A 32 -1.65 10.42 0.28
C GLN A 32 -2.80 11.43 0.42
N HIS A 33 -2.68 12.59 -0.24
CA HIS A 33 -3.72 13.62 -0.28
C HIS A 33 -4.91 13.27 -1.20
N VAL A 34 -4.79 12.24 -2.04
CA VAL A 34 -5.83 11.81 -2.99
C VAL A 34 -6.73 10.76 -2.31
N ALA A 35 -7.87 11.20 -1.78
CA ALA A 35 -8.82 10.35 -1.05
C ALA A 35 -9.44 9.20 -1.89
N ALA A 36 -9.32 9.26 -3.22
CA ALA A 36 -9.82 8.22 -4.12
C ALA A 36 -8.91 6.97 -4.19
N ILE A 37 -7.67 7.04 -3.66
CA ILE A 37 -6.69 5.95 -3.75
C ILE A 37 -6.52 5.31 -2.37
N ASP A 38 -6.94 4.05 -2.24
CA ASP A 38 -6.63 3.24 -1.06
C ASP A 38 -5.28 2.55 -1.25
N PHE A 39 -4.22 3.20 -0.78
CA PHE A 39 -2.89 2.60 -0.81
C PHE A 39 -2.85 1.30 -0.01
N GLY A 40 -3.61 1.12 1.08
CA GLY A 40 -3.60 -0.11 1.86
C GLY A 40 -3.96 -1.38 1.08
N GLU A 41 -4.63 -1.25 -0.07
CA GLU A 41 -5.00 -2.35 -0.97
C GLU A 41 -4.08 -2.51 -2.19
N THR A 42 -2.93 -1.83 -2.23
CA THR A 42 -2.03 -1.95 -3.39
C THR A 42 -1.43 -3.35 -3.47
N THR A 43 -1.48 -3.87 -4.69
CA THR A 43 -0.89 -5.15 -5.07
C THR A 43 0.06 -4.97 -6.24
N LEU A 44 1.17 -5.69 -6.22
CA LEU A 44 2.11 -5.81 -7.32
C LEU A 44 1.95 -7.17 -7.99
N SER A 45 2.23 -7.21 -9.28
CA SER A 45 2.21 -8.43 -10.08
C SER A 45 3.33 -8.36 -11.11
N GLU A 46 3.89 -9.52 -11.49
CA GLU A 46 4.67 -9.60 -12.72
C GLU A 46 3.75 -9.30 -13.91
N GLU A 47 4.29 -8.65 -14.94
CA GLU A 47 3.52 -8.23 -16.13
C GLU A 47 2.83 -9.42 -16.81
N ASP A 48 3.54 -10.55 -16.93
CA ASP A 48 3.02 -11.79 -17.51
C ASP A 48 2.14 -12.61 -16.54
N ARG A 49 2.04 -12.19 -15.28
CA ARG A 49 1.30 -12.90 -14.22
C ARG A 49 0.43 -11.96 -13.38
N GLN A 50 -0.36 -11.12 -14.03
CA GLN A 50 -1.24 -10.13 -13.37
C GLN A 50 -2.30 -10.72 -12.42
N PHE A 51 -2.58 -12.02 -12.54
CA PHE A 51 -3.46 -12.73 -11.60
C PHE A 51 -2.78 -13.03 -10.25
N VAL A 52 -1.45 -13.01 -10.19
CA VAL A 52 -0.67 -13.18 -8.96
C VAL A 52 -0.49 -11.81 -8.32
N ARG A 53 -1.21 -11.56 -7.23
CA ARG A 53 -1.21 -10.28 -6.53
C ARG A 53 -0.41 -10.36 -5.25
N THR A 54 0.79 -9.78 -5.26
CA THR A 54 1.64 -9.62 -4.08
C THR A 54 1.23 -8.34 -3.34
N ARG A 55 0.77 -8.44 -2.08
CA ARG A 55 0.46 -7.24 -1.28
C ARG A 55 1.74 -6.46 -0.97
N VAL A 56 1.66 -5.14 -1.02
CA VAL A 56 2.78 -4.25 -0.65
C VAL A 56 2.85 -4.06 0.86
N TRP A 57 1.71 -3.85 1.50
CA TRP A 57 1.60 -3.59 2.94
C TRP A 57 0.94 -4.76 3.68
N CYS A 58 1.30 -4.90 4.94
CA CYS A 58 0.66 -5.85 5.84
C CYS A 58 -0.83 -5.51 5.99
N ASP A 59 -1.69 -6.52 5.87
CA ASP A 59 -3.14 -6.36 5.91
C ASP A 59 -3.72 -6.51 7.32
N ALA A 60 -2.88 -6.78 8.32
CA ALA A 60 -3.27 -6.95 9.71
C ALA A 60 -4.03 -5.72 10.23
N ARG A 61 -5.21 -5.99 10.83
CA ARG A 61 -6.02 -4.97 11.50
C ARG A 61 -5.51 -4.77 12.92
N LEU A 62 -5.26 -3.52 13.27
CA LEU A 62 -4.85 -3.08 14.59
C LEU A 62 -6.07 -2.64 15.42
N PRO A 63 -5.94 -2.57 16.76
CA PRO A 63 -6.94 -1.93 17.61
C PRO A 63 -7.27 -0.52 17.10
N GLY A 64 -8.57 -0.18 17.00
CA GLY A 64 -9.01 1.10 16.42
C GLY A 64 -9.21 1.10 14.90
N ALA A 65 -9.31 -0.09 14.29
CA ALA A 65 -9.65 -0.30 12.86
C ALA A 65 -8.61 0.19 11.83
N ALA A 66 -7.44 0.65 12.26
CA ALA A 66 -6.34 0.95 11.36
C ALA A 66 -5.68 -0.34 10.83
N ARG A 67 -5.14 -0.31 9.62
CA ARG A 67 -4.24 -1.36 9.11
C ARG A 67 -2.81 -1.10 9.56
N CYS A 68 -2.01 -2.16 9.64
CA CYS A 68 -0.57 -2.05 9.79
C CYS A 68 0.02 -1.19 8.67
N ALA A 69 0.95 -0.30 9.00
CA ALA A 69 1.62 0.55 8.02
C ALA A 69 2.91 -0.06 7.45
N LEU A 70 3.35 -1.19 8.00
CA LEU A 70 4.58 -1.86 7.60
C LEU A 70 4.40 -2.68 6.31
N PRO A 71 5.48 -2.96 5.56
CA PRO A 71 5.44 -3.84 4.40
C PRO A 71 4.84 -5.22 4.72
N THR A 72 4.32 -5.92 3.71
CA THR A 72 4.01 -7.35 3.84
C THR A 72 5.27 -8.12 4.29
N ASP A 73 5.08 -9.13 5.13
CA ASP A 73 6.14 -9.97 5.71
C ASP A 73 7.20 -9.21 6.52
N HIS A 74 6.83 -8.06 7.13
CA HIS A 74 7.74 -7.33 8.01
C HIS A 74 8.11 -8.14 9.27
N ASP A 75 9.33 -7.93 9.76
CA ASP A 75 9.73 -8.46 11.05
C ASP A 75 9.08 -7.69 12.21
N GLY A 76 8.89 -8.37 13.33
CA GLY A 76 8.37 -7.78 14.58
C GLY A 76 6.85 -7.51 14.59
N PRO A 77 6.33 -6.86 15.64
CA PRO A 77 4.90 -6.64 15.81
C PRO A 77 4.35 -5.60 14.83
N CYS A 78 3.10 -5.76 14.41
CA CYS A 78 2.40 -4.80 13.56
C CYS A 78 2.27 -3.43 14.25
N ARG A 79 2.36 -2.35 13.46
CA ARG A 79 2.35 -0.96 13.95
C ARG A 79 1.44 -0.09 13.11
N PRO A 80 0.68 0.84 13.72
CA PRO A 80 -0.10 1.80 12.96
C PRO A 80 0.84 2.72 12.19
N ALA A 81 0.33 3.40 11.16
CA ALA A 81 1.05 4.55 10.63
C ALA A 81 1.23 5.51 11.80
N THR A 82 2.47 5.85 12.15
CA THR A 82 2.71 6.93 13.11
C THR A 82 2.03 8.15 12.51
N ALA A 83 0.95 8.61 13.14
CA ALA A 83 0.52 9.98 12.92
C ALA A 83 1.73 10.83 13.28
N ASP A 84 2.14 11.75 12.41
CA ASP A 84 2.96 12.87 12.88
C ASP A 84 2.27 13.40 14.14
N PRO A 85 3.00 13.61 15.27
CA PRO A 85 2.40 14.31 16.38
C PRO A 85 1.91 15.63 15.81
N ALA A 86 0.59 15.86 15.92
CA ALA A 86 -0.06 17.05 15.42
C ALA A 86 0.87 18.26 15.58
N GLY A 87 1.19 18.92 14.45
CA GLY A 87 1.92 20.18 14.48
C GLY A 87 1.14 21.17 15.33
N GLY A 88 1.52 21.26 16.60
CA GLY A 88 1.12 22.30 17.53
C GLY A 88 2.03 23.50 17.32
N GLY A 89 1.42 24.68 17.23
CA GLY A 89 2.09 25.98 17.12
C GLY A 89 1.33 26.92 16.21
#